data_AF-X1VMV5-F1
#
_entry.id   AF-X1VMV5-F1
#
_cell.length_a   1.000
_cell.length_b   1.000
_cell.length_c   1.000
_cell.angle_alpha   90.00
_cell.angle_beta   90.00
_cell.angle_gamma   90.00
#
_symmetry.space_group_name_H-M   'P 1'
#
loop_
_entity.id
_entity.type
_entity.pdbx_description
1 polymer ?
#
loop_
_entity_poly.entity_id
_entity_poly.type
_entity_poly.pdbx_seq_one_letter_code
_entity_poly.pdbx_strand_id
1 'polypeptide(L)'
;LNVIPVGVVAYEIAHLDGEGTFYITNPKPPLLRDVASEIGDALGLNIQILKEFRSSPPEKLLEKLIKPFLAYMQGEPRFPTIVPKNFKLPQGHIKDMVAAFLD
;
A
#
# COMPACT_ATOMS: atom_id res chain seq x y z
N LEU A 1 -14.41 -7.36 7.84
CA LEU A 1 -13.99 -6.00 7.46
C LEU A 1 -15.25 -5.26 7.05
N ASN A 2 -15.62 -4.13 7.68
CA ASN A 2 -16.81 -3.37 7.27
C ASN A 2 -16.42 -2.40 6.15
N VAL A 3 -16.20 -2.92 4.94
CA VAL A 3 -15.88 -2.09 3.77
C VAL A 3 -17.19 -1.62 3.16
N ILE A 4 -17.34 -0.30 3.08
CA ILE A 4 -18.52 0.37 2.55
C ILE A 4 -18.04 1.37 1.49
N PRO A 5 -18.55 1.31 0.25
CA PRO A 5 -18.23 2.30 -0.76
C PRO A 5 -18.65 3.70 -0.29
N VAL A 6 -17.81 4.71 -0.57
CA VAL A 6 -18.09 6.11 -0.18
C VAL A 6 -19.41 6.60 -0.75
N GLY A 7 -19.79 6.18 -1.97
CA GLY A 7 -21.07 6.55 -2.57
C GLY A 7 -22.28 6.03 -1.80
N VAL A 8 -22.18 4.85 -1.16
CA VAL A 8 -23.24 4.31 -0.29
C VAL A 8 -23.34 5.15 0.97
N VAL A 9 -22.21 5.50 1.59
CA VAL A 9 -22.19 6.39 2.76
C VAL A 9 -22.82 7.75 2.43
N ALA A 10 -22.45 8.35 1.30
CA ALA A 10 -22.99 9.63 0.86
C ALA A 10 -24.50 9.58 0.59
N TYR A 11 -24.97 8.50 -0.03
CA TYR A 11 -26.41 8.28 -0.25
C TYR A 11 -27.17 8.16 1.07
N GLU A 12 -26.69 7.35 2.01
CA GLU A 12 -27.33 7.18 3.31
C GLU A 12 -27.38 8.52 4.07
N ILE A 13 -26.27 9.27 4.12
CA ILE A 13 -26.24 10.61 4.74
C ILE A 13 -27.30 11.54 4.14
N ALA A 14 -27.48 11.52 2.82
CA ALA A 14 -28.47 12.36 2.14
C ALA A 14 -29.93 11.98 2.44
N HIS A 15 -30.19 10.77 2.92
CA HIS A 15 -31.54 10.25 3.21
C HIS A 15 -31.81 10.05 4.70
N LEU A 16 -30.85 10.38 5.57
CA LEU A 16 -31.06 10.38 7.02
C LEU A 16 -31.94 11.57 7.40
N ASP A 17 -33.15 11.29 7.91
CA ASP A 17 -34.01 12.27 8.55
C ASP A 17 -33.89 12.17 10.08
N GLY A 18 -33.46 13.28 10.70
CA GLY A 18 -33.41 13.44 12.16
C GLY A 18 -31.99 13.48 12.76
N GLU A 19 -31.91 13.98 13.98
CA GLU A 19 -30.67 14.04 14.74
C GLU A 19 -30.45 12.76 15.56
N GLY A 20 -29.24 12.20 15.51
CA GLY A 20 -28.89 10.99 16.26
C GLY A 20 -27.61 10.32 15.79
N THR A 21 -27.28 9.20 16.44
CA THR A 21 -26.14 8.35 16.06
C THR A 21 -26.62 7.21 15.19
N PHE A 22 -26.11 7.13 13.95
CA PHE A 22 -26.45 6.08 13.00
C PHE A 22 -25.24 5.19 12.72
N TYR A 23 -25.48 3.89 12.58
CA TYR A 23 -24.45 2.91 12.24
C TYR A 23 -24.69 2.37 10.84
N ILE A 24 -23.77 2.63 9.91
CA ILE A 24 -23.82 2.04 8.58
C ILE A 24 -22.99 0.76 8.60
N THR A 25 -23.63 -0.36 8.28
CA THR A 25 -22.99 -1.67 8.20
C THR A 25 -23.23 -2.26 6.83
N ASN A 26 -22.20 -2.88 6.26
CA ASN A 26 -22.37 -3.70 5.07
C ASN A 26 -23.07 -5.00 5.48
N PRO A 27 -24.29 -5.31 4.98
CA PRO A 27 -25.02 -6.52 5.35
C PRO A 27 -24.33 -7.80 4.84
N LYS A 28 -23.44 -7.67 3.86
CA LYS A 28 -22.65 -8.77 3.28
C LYS A 28 -21.19 -8.31 3.12
N PRO A 29 -20.46 -8.15 4.24
CA PRO A 29 -19.10 -7.65 4.19
C PRO A 29 -18.22 -8.62 3.40
N PRO A 30 -17.35 -8.12 2.51
CA PRO A 30 -16.43 -8.97 1.76
C PRO A 30 -15.46 -9.67 2.73
N LEU A 31 -15.07 -10.89 2.39
CA LEU A 31 -14.02 -11.57 3.12
C LEU A 31 -12.69 -10.92 2.78
N LEU A 32 -11.74 -11.01 3.72
CA LEU A 32 -10.42 -10.41 3.52
C LEU A 32 -9.70 -10.98 2.28
N ARG A 33 -9.96 -12.25 1.96
CA ARG A 33 -9.46 -12.91 0.75
C ARG A 33 -10.04 -12.32 -0.54
N ASP A 34 -11.29 -11.89 -0.51
CA ASP A 34 -11.98 -11.34 -1.68
C ASP A 34 -11.37 -9.96 -1.99
N VAL A 35 -11.14 -9.16 -0.94
CA VAL A 35 -10.45 -7.87 -1.04
C VAL A 35 -9.01 -8.04 -1.54
N ALA A 36 -8.27 -9.02 -1.00
CA ALA A 36 -6.91 -9.29 -1.46
C ALA A 36 -6.85 -9.77 -2.92
N SER A 37 -7.84 -10.53 -3.38
CA SER A 37 -7.95 -10.93 -4.79
C SER A 37 -8.17 -9.71 -5.67
N GLU A 38 -9.15 -8.86 -5.34
CA GLU A 38 -9.49 -7.68 -6.13
C GLU A 38 -8.29 -6.70 -6.26
N ILE A 39 -7.60 -6.45 -5.15
CA ILE A 39 -6.38 -5.60 -5.16
C ILE A 39 -5.25 -6.29 -5.92
N GLY A 40 -5.09 -7.61 -5.75
CA GLY A 40 -4.10 -8.40 -6.44
C GLY A 40 -4.26 -8.33 -7.96
N ASP A 41 -5.49 -8.49 -8.44
CA ASP A 41 -5.83 -8.40 -9.87
C ASP A 41 -5.57 -6.99 -10.42
N ALA A 42 -5.94 -5.94 -9.67
CA ALA A 42 -5.73 -4.55 -10.07
C ALA A 42 -4.25 -4.17 -10.17
N LEU A 43 -3.39 -4.75 -9.32
CA LEU A 43 -1.96 -4.45 -9.25
C LEU A 43 -1.08 -5.47 -10.00
N GLY A 44 -1.67 -6.57 -10.51
CA GLY A 44 -0.92 -7.68 -11.08
C GLY A 44 -0.05 -8.41 -10.07
N LEU A 45 -0.48 -8.47 -8.80
CA LEU A 45 0.28 -9.05 -7.68
C LEU A 45 -0.46 -10.25 -7.08
N ASN A 46 0.29 -11.28 -6.68
CA ASN A 46 -0.25 -12.38 -5.89
C ASN A 46 -0.21 -12.04 -4.39
N ILE A 47 -1.31 -11.50 -3.86
CA ILE A 47 -1.41 -11.12 -2.45
C ILE A 47 -1.77 -12.34 -1.60
N GLN A 48 -0.89 -12.68 -0.65
CA GLN A 48 -1.13 -13.76 0.31
C GLN A 48 -1.35 -13.20 1.71
N ILE A 49 -2.44 -13.65 2.35
CA ILE A 49 -2.75 -13.28 3.73
C ILE A 49 -2.29 -14.40 4.65
N LEU A 50 -1.27 -14.11 5.46
CA LEU A 50 -0.70 -15.05 6.41
C LEU A 50 -1.16 -14.68 7.83
N LYS A 51 -1.75 -15.64 8.55
CA LYS A 51 -2.25 -15.44 9.93
C LYS A 51 -1.13 -15.14 10.93
N GLU A 52 0.05 -15.71 10.72
CA GLU A 52 1.22 -15.57 11.58
C GLU A 52 2.44 -15.15 10.76
N PHE A 53 2.29 -14.06 10.01
CA PHE A 53 3.43 -13.54 9.25
C PHE A 53 4.59 -13.19 10.20
N ARG A 54 5.73 -13.84 9.98
CA ARG A 54 7.00 -13.46 10.58
C ARG A 54 7.97 -13.20 9.45
N SER A 55 8.32 -11.93 9.28
CA SER A 55 9.36 -11.54 8.33
C SER A 55 10.62 -12.35 8.60
N SER A 56 11.10 -13.06 7.59
CA SER A 56 12.40 -13.72 7.62
C SER A 56 13.52 -12.67 7.80
N PRO A 57 14.72 -13.06 8.27
CA PRO A 57 15.83 -12.11 8.40
C PRO A 57 16.14 -11.32 7.10
N PRO A 58 16.11 -11.93 5.89
CA PRO A 58 16.24 -11.18 4.65
C PRO A 58 15.11 -10.18 4.38
N GLU A 59 13.85 -10.53 4.67
CA GLU A 59 12.70 -9.63 4.50
C GLU A 59 12.75 -8.45 5.47
N LYS A 60 13.21 -8.65 6.70
CA LYS A 60 13.45 -7.55 7.66
C LYS A 60 14.53 -6.60 7.17
N LEU A 61 15.59 -7.13 6.55
CA LEU A 61 16.63 -6.31 5.95
C LEU A 61 16.08 -5.53 4.75
N LEU A 62 15.31 -6.18 3.88
CA LEU A 62 14.65 -5.55 2.75
C LEU A 62 13.71 -4.42 3.20
N GLU A 63 12.90 -4.66 4.23
CA GLU A 63 12.02 -3.66 4.82
C GLU A 63 12.83 -2.43 5.30
N LYS A 64 13.92 -2.65 6.04
CA LYS A 64 14.80 -1.56 6.48
C LYS A 64 15.39 -0.78 5.31
N LEU A 65 15.81 -1.46 4.25
CA LEU A 65 16.39 -0.84 3.07
C LEU A 65 15.37 -0.06 2.24
N ILE A 66 14.12 -0.53 2.14
CA ILE A 66 13.07 0.11 1.34
C ILE A 66 12.41 1.27 2.09
N LYS A 67 12.36 1.23 3.43
CA LYS A 67 11.64 2.21 4.25
C LYS A 67 11.98 3.69 3.95
N PRO A 68 13.26 4.09 3.76
CA PRO A 68 13.60 5.45 3.36
C PRO A 68 13.06 5.84 1.98
N PHE A 69 12.87 4.86 1.09
CA PHE A 69 12.37 5.05 -0.27
C PHE A 69 10.85 5.08 -0.37
N LEU A 70 10.11 4.66 0.67
CA LEU A 70 8.64 4.64 0.67
C LEU A 70 8.05 6.03 0.41
N ALA A 71 8.65 7.09 0.95
CA ALA A 71 8.23 8.47 0.69
C ALA A 71 8.33 8.85 -0.80
N TYR A 72 9.32 8.29 -1.51
CA TYR A 72 9.50 8.51 -2.95
C TYR A 72 8.53 7.67 -3.80
N MET A 73 8.08 6.52 -3.29
CA MET A 73 7.08 5.66 -3.95
C MET A 73 5.64 6.12 -3.72
N GLN A 74 5.38 6.98 -2.73
CA GLN A 74 4.05 7.54 -2.43
C GLN A 74 3.65 8.71 -3.34
N GLY A 75 4.36 8.91 -4.46
CA GLY A 75 3.94 9.81 -5.52
C GLY A 75 4.35 11.27 -5.31
N GLU A 76 5.59 11.52 -4.89
CA GLU A 76 6.14 12.87 -4.88
C GLU A 76 6.16 13.44 -6.33
N PRO A 77 5.34 14.44 -6.67
CA PRO A 77 5.13 14.88 -8.05
C PRO A 77 6.39 15.53 -8.68
N ARG A 78 7.43 15.80 -7.88
CA ARG A 78 8.68 16.44 -8.30
C ARG A 78 9.81 15.45 -8.54
N PHE A 79 9.61 14.15 -8.32
CA PHE A 79 10.65 13.17 -8.57
C PHE A 79 10.75 12.88 -10.07
N PRO A 80 11.93 13.01 -10.71
CA PRO A 80 12.09 12.73 -12.13
C PRO A 80 11.94 11.23 -12.37
N THR A 81 10.73 10.80 -12.73
CA THR A 81 10.43 9.44 -13.20
C THR A 81 10.98 9.15 -14.59
N ILE A 82 11.51 10.17 -15.28
CA ILE A 82 12.14 10.05 -16.59
C ILE A 82 13.64 9.86 -16.39
N VAL A 83 14.07 8.59 -16.41
CA VAL A 83 15.47 8.21 -16.52
C VAL A 83 15.85 8.25 -18.01
N PRO A 84 16.87 9.04 -18.42
CA PRO A 84 17.36 9.03 -19.80
C PRO A 84 17.74 7.60 -20.24
N LYS A 85 17.44 7.24 -21.49
CA LYS A 85 17.69 5.89 -22.02
C LYS A 85 19.16 5.44 -21.92
N ASN A 86 20.09 6.39 -21.74
CA ASN A 86 21.52 6.21 -21.59
C ASN A 86 22.03 6.39 -20.14
N PHE A 87 21.15 6.53 -19.16
CA PHE A 87 21.55 6.60 -17.76
C PHE A 87 22.24 5.30 -17.35
N LYS A 88 23.46 5.44 -16.85
CA LYS A 88 24.18 4.36 -16.18
C LYS A 88 24.30 4.75 -14.72
N LEU A 89 23.79 3.88 -13.84
CA LEU A 89 24.11 3.97 -12.42
C LEU A 89 25.65 3.92 -12.29
N PRO A 90 26.27 4.95 -11.69
CA PRO A 90 27.71 4.96 -11.54
C PRO A 90 28.11 3.75 -10.66
N GLN A 91 29.04 2.93 -11.18
CA GLN A 91 29.47 1.71 -10.51
C GLN A 91 30.17 2.06 -9.19
N GLY A 92 29.78 1.38 -8.10
CA GLY A 92 30.32 1.61 -6.76
C GLY A 92 29.31 2.19 -5.77
N HIS A 93 28.40 3.06 -6.22
CA HIS A 93 27.50 3.79 -5.33
C HIS A 93 26.37 2.96 -4.71
N ILE A 94 26.06 1.77 -5.25
CA ILE A 94 25.12 0.84 -4.62
C ILE A 94 25.71 0.33 -3.29
N LYS A 95 27.03 0.04 -3.24
CA LYS A 95 27.69 -0.35 -1.99
C LYS A 95 27.70 0.81 -0.98
N ASP A 96 27.95 2.03 -1.44
CA ASP A 96 27.98 3.21 -0.57
C ASP A 96 26.60 3.54 -0.01
N MET A 97 25.54 3.44 -0.83
CA MET A 97 24.16 3.56 -0.36
C MET A 97 23.85 2.48 0.68
N VAL A 98 24.16 1.21 0.39
CA VAL A 98 23.92 0.11 1.34
C VAL A 98 24.70 0.29 2.64
N ALA A 99 25.95 0.77 2.58
CA ALA A 99 26.76 1.03 3.76
C ALA A 99 26.21 2.18 4.61
N ALA A 100 25.80 3.30 3.98
CA ALA A 100 25.24 4.46 4.68
C ALA A 100 23.90 4.19 5.39
N PHE A 101 23.19 3.11 5.04
CA PHE A 101 21.94 2.71 5.70
C PHE A 101 22.12 1.65 6.79
N LEU A 102 23.31 1.05 6.90
CA LEU A 102 23.60 -0.03 7.85
C LEU A 102 24.38 0.44 9.09
N ASP A 103 24.94 1.65 9.07
CA ASP A 103 25.43 2.38 10.26
C ASP A 103 24.27 3.11 10.98
#